data_AF-S4NWT7-F1
#
_entry.id   AF-S4NWT7-F1
#
_cell.length_a   1.000
_cell.length_b   1.000
_cell.length_c   1.000
_cell.angle_alpha   90.00
_cell.angle_beta   90.00
_cell.angle_gamma   90.00
#
_symmetry.space_group_name_H-M   'P 1'
#
loop_
_entity.id
_entity.type
_entity.pdbx_description
1 polymer ?
#
loop_
_entity_poly.entity_id
_entity_poly.type
_entity_poly.pdbx_seq_one_letter_code
_entity_poly.pdbx_strand_id
1 'polypeptide(L)' 'MTGHAPDFGMLMIGANAGIVGMTKEHLGLALALAVPVFVVVTKIDMCPPNVLQDNLKLLIRILKSSG' A
#
# COMPACT_ATOMS: atom_id res chain seq x y z
N MET A 1 12.27 18.34 -20.75
CA MET A 1 11.15 17.72 -20.00
C MET A 1 11.71 16.71 -18.99
N THR A 2 12.68 17.14 -18.20
CA THR A 2 13.35 16.33 -17.17
C THR A 2 12.86 16.84 -15.82
N GLY A 3 12.14 16.03 -15.05
CA GLY A 3 11.56 16.50 -13.80
C GLY A 3 11.18 15.36 -12.88
N HIS A 4 12.21 14.72 -12.31
CA HIS A 4 12.18 13.84 -11.13
C HIS A 4 11.15 12.70 -11.17
N ALA A 5 11.53 11.57 -11.78
CA ALA A 5 10.90 10.30 -11.43
C ALA A 5 11.25 9.99 -9.96
N PRO A 6 10.26 9.72 -9.09
CA PRO A 6 10.54 9.38 -7.71
C PRO A 6 11.30 8.07 -7.64
N ASP A 7 12.38 8.03 -6.86
CA ASP A 7 13.12 6.79 -6.62
C ASP A 7 12.25 5.73 -5.93
N PHE A 8 11.31 6.18 -5.08
CA PHE A 8 10.35 5.34 -4.38
C PHE A 8 9.03 6.07 -4.11
N GLY A 9 7.93 5.32 -4.11
CA GLY A 9 6.62 5.75 -3.62
C GLY A 9 6.33 5.19 -2.22
N MET A 10 5.89 6.03 -1.30
CA MET A 10 5.34 5.59 -0.01
C MET A 10 3.82 5.42 -0.15
N LEU A 11 3.32 4.19 -0.03
CA LEU A 11 1.90 3.89 -0.05
C LEU A 11 1.37 3.78 1.38
N MET A 12 0.63 4.80 1.83
CA MET A 12 0.02 4.78 3.17
C MET A 12 -1.30 4.02 3.19
N ILE A 13 -1.48 3.17 4.20
CA ILE A 13 -2.68 2.37 4.43
C ILE A 13 -3.13 2.54 5.88
N GLY A 14 -4.42 2.78 6.10
CA GLY A 14 -4.98 2.82 7.45
C GLY A 14 -5.15 1.41 8.01
N ALA A 15 -4.65 1.15 9.22
CA ALA A 15 -4.70 -0.16 9.87
C ALA A 15 -6.11 -0.76 9.96
N ASN A 16 -7.12 0.09 10.22
CA ASN A 16 -8.51 -0.33 10.34
C ASN A 16 -9.21 -0.49 8.98
N ALA A 17 -8.88 0.38 8.01
CA ALA A 17 -9.52 0.38 6.69
C ALA A 17 -8.93 -0.69 5.74
N GLY A 18 -7.65 -1.04 5.91
CA GLY A 18 -6.95 -1.96 5.03
C GLY A 18 -6.85 -1.44 3.59
N ILE A 19 -6.80 -2.36 2.62
CA ILE A 19 -6.73 -2.01 1.19
C ILE A 19 -8.10 -1.57 0.69
N VAL A 20 -8.18 -0.32 0.22
CA VAL A 20 -9.36 0.26 -0.44
C VAL A 20 -9.12 0.49 -1.93
N GLY A 21 -10.16 0.89 -2.68
CA GLY A 21 -10.09 1.10 -4.14
C GLY A 21 -8.91 2.00 -4.57
N MET A 22 -8.79 3.17 -3.94
CA MET A 22 -7.71 4.13 -4.22
C MET A 22 -6.31 3.55 -3.99
N THR A 23 -6.12 2.70 -2.99
CA THR A 23 -4.84 2.01 -2.74
C THR A 23 -4.47 1.11 -3.92
N LYS A 24 -5.45 0.42 -4.52
CA LYS A 24 -5.22 -0.43 -5.70
C LYS A 24 -4.92 0.40 -6.94
N GLU A 25 -5.65 1.51 -7.14
CA GLU A 25 -5.41 2.43 -8.27
C GLU A 25 -4.01 3.05 -8.19
N HIS A 26 -3.61 3.53 -7.02
CA HIS A 26 -2.27 4.12 -6.82
C HIS A 26 -1.16 3.07 -6.93
N LEU A 27 -1.38 1.85 -6.43
CA LEU A 27 -0.44 0.74 -6.62
C LEU A 27 -0.29 0.40 -8.11
N GLY A 28 -1.41 0.31 -8.85
CA GLY A 28 -1.40 0.08 -10.29
C GLY A 28 -0.66 1.16 -11.06
N LEU A 29 -0.86 2.44 -10.69
CA LEU A 29 -0.15 3.57 -11.28
C LEU A 29 1.36 3.49 -11.00
N ALA A 30 1.77 3.21 -9.77
CA ALA A 30 3.18 3.09 -9.42
C ALA A 30 3.87 1.95 -10.17
N LEU A 31 3.19 0.80 -10.31
CA LEU A 31 3.68 -0.32 -11.12
C LEU A 31 3.79 0.05 -12.60
N ALA A 32 2.78 0.74 -13.16
CA ALA A 32 2.78 1.18 -14.56
C ALA A 32 3.91 2.19 -14.86
N LEU A 33 4.28 3.01 -13.87
CA LEU A 33 5.38 3.97 -13.96
C LEU A 33 6.74 3.38 -13.55
N ALA A 34 6.80 2.08 -13.24
CA ALA A 34 7.99 1.38 -12.74
C ALA A 34 8.63 2.06 -11.50
N VAL A 35 7.80 2.69 -10.67
CA VAL A 35 8.22 3.31 -9.41
C VAL A 35 8.17 2.24 -8.31
N PRO A 36 9.29 1.92 -7.65
CA PRO A 36 9.31 1.00 -6.52
C PRO A 36 8.45 1.55 -5.36
N VAL A 37 7.70 0.68 -4.69
CA VAL A 37 6.79 1.09 -3.60
C VAL A 37 7.14 0.38 -2.30
N PHE A 38 7.11 1.13 -1.21
CA PHE A 38 7.05 0.57 0.14
C PHE A 38 5.76 1.01 0.83
N VAL A 39 5.25 0.17 1.73
CA VAL A 39 3.95 0.38 2.37
C VAL A 39 4.12 0.77 3.82
N VAL A 40 3.37 1.79 4.26
CA VAL A 40 3.32 2.22 5.66
C VAL A 40 1.89 2.03 6.18
N VAL A 41 1.75 1.23 7.24
CA VAL A 41 0.48 1.04 7.93
C VAL A 41 0.38 2.03 9.09
N THR A 42 -0.63 2.89 9.05
CA THR A 42 -0.87 3.99 10.01
C THR A 42 -2.08 3.72 10.88
N LYS A 43 -2.28 4.52 11.94
CA LYS A 43 -3.44 4.42 12.86
C LYS A 43 -3.55 3.05 13.56
N ILE A 44 -2.40 2.42 13.84
CA ILE A 44 -2.33 1.10 14.49
C ILE A 44 -2.81 1.16 15.94
N ASP A 45 -2.74 2.33 16.57
CA ASP A 45 -3.13 2.64 17.94
C ASP A 45 -4.64 2.49 18.16
N MET A 46 -5.47 2.82 17.17
CA MET A 46 -6.94 2.73 17.25
C MET A 46 -7.51 1.43 16.64
N CYS A 47 -6.67 0.58 16.03
CA CYS A 47 -7.13 -0.59 15.30
C CYS A 47 -7.21 -1.82 16.20
N PRO A 48 -8.34 -2.55 16.26
CA PRO A 48 -8.42 -3.83 16.96
C PRO A 48 -7.36 -4.83 16.45
N PRO A 49 -6.66 -5.58 17.32
CA PRO A 49 -5.55 -6.45 16.91
C PRO A 49 -5.92 -7.50 15.84
N ASN A 50 -7.14 -8.05 15.91
CA ASN A 50 -7.63 -9.01 14.92
C ASN A 50 -7.81 -8.37 13.54
N VAL A 51 -8.37 -7.16 13.48
CA VAL A 51 -8.55 -6.40 12.23
C VAL A 51 -7.19 -6.05 11.61
N LEU A 52 -6.25 -5.59 12.43
CA LEU A 52 -4.88 -5.32 11.99
C LEU A 52 -4.23 -6.58 11.38
N GLN A 53 -4.31 -7.73 12.06
CA GLN A 53 -3.72 -8.97 11.56
C GLN A 53 -4.33 -9.42 10.23
N ASP A 54 -5.65 -9.33 10.09
CA ASP A 54 -6.32 -9.74 8.85
C ASP A 54 -5.99 -8.80 7.69
N ASN A 55 -5.94 -7.48 7.95
CA ASN A 55 -5.52 -6.50 6.96
C ASN A 55 -4.05 -6.67 6.55
N LEU A 56 -3.15 -6.99 7.48
CA LEU A 56 -1.75 -7.29 7.16
C LEU A 56 -1.60 -8.56 6.31
N LYS A 57 -2.35 -9.63 6.63
CA LYS A 57 -2.36 -10.85 5.79
C LYS A 57 -2.81 -10.56 4.37
N LEU A 58 -3.91 -9.80 4.23
CA LEU A 58 -4.44 -9.41 2.92
C LEU A 58 -3.44 -8.53 2.15
N LEU A 59 -2.84 -7.54 2.82
CA LEU A 59 -1.82 -6.67 2.26
C LEU A 59 -0.63 -7.47 1.72
N ILE A 60 -0.06 -8.36 2.53
CA ILE A 60 1.07 -9.21 2.13
C ILE A 60 0.68 -10.09 0.94
N ARG A 61 -0.54 -10.64 0.93
CA ARG A 61 -1.03 -11.45 -0.20
C ARG A 61 -1.09 -10.63 -1.49
N ILE A 62 -1.61 -9.40 -1.45
CA ILE A 62 -1.74 -8.54 -2.62
C ILE A 62 -0.37 -8.08 -3.14
N LEU A 63 0.56 -7.74 -2.25
CA LEU A 63 1.92 -7.34 -2.64
C LEU A 63 2.73 -8.51 -3.23
N LYS A 64 2.44 -9.75 -2.82
CA LYS A 64 3.11 -10.96 -3.32
C LYS A 64 2.41 -11.61 -4.51
N SER A 65 1.12 -11.38 -4.70
CA SER A 65 0.46 -11.71 -5.95
C SER A 65 1.01 -10.74 -6.97
N SER A 66 2.02 -11.19 -7.72
CA SER A 66 2.47 -10.55 -8.95
C SER A 66 1.25 -10.07 -9.75
N GLY A 67 1.35 -8.87 -10.34
CA GLY A 67 0.35 -8.38 -11.28
C GLY A 67 -0.05 -9.43 -12.31
#